data_AF-A0A7C5SPF4-F1
#
_entry.id   AF-A0A7C5SPF4-F1
#
_cell.length_a   1.000
_cell.length_b   1.000
_cell.length_c   1.000
_cell.angle_alpha   90.00
_cell.angle_beta   90.00
_cell.angle_gamma   90.00
#
_symmetry.space_group_name_H-M   'P 1'
#
loop_
_entity.id
_entity.type
_entity.pdbx_description
1 polymer ?
#
loop_
_entity_poly.entity_id
_entity_poly.type
_entity_poly.pdbx_seq_one_letter_code
_entity_poly.pdbx_strand_id
1 'polypeptide(L)'
;MNESPQQKVQPRDWVPLVRPFTQPSVVRSVRQILTSYLPFLTLWYLAYRALELHWGLTLLLDLAAAFFLVRIFILQHDAGHGSFFKNPRANDVLG
;
A
#
# COMPACT_ATOMS: atom_id res chain seq x y z
N MET A 1 -3.08 -51.86 15.64
CA MET A 1 -2.98 -50.58 14.90
C MET A 1 -3.45 -49.50 15.86
N ASN A 2 -2.53 -48.72 16.45
CA ASN A 2 -2.89 -47.63 17.35
C ASN A 2 -3.26 -46.42 16.51
N GLU A 3 -4.55 -46.07 16.48
CA GLU A 3 -5.00 -44.81 15.90
C GLU A 3 -4.54 -43.66 16.80
N SER A 4 -3.77 -42.74 16.24
CA SER A 4 -3.35 -41.53 16.93
C SER A 4 -4.59 -40.68 17.24
N PRO A 5 -4.71 -40.03 18.42
CA PRO A 5 -5.89 -39.24 18.76
C PRO A 5 -6.08 -38.10 17.74
N GLN A 6 -7.23 -38.07 17.08
CA GLN A 6 -7.59 -37.00 16.14
C GLN A 6 -7.83 -35.70 16.92
N GLN A 7 -6.88 -34.76 16.81
CA GLN A 7 -6.96 -33.46 17.45
C GLN A 7 -8.09 -32.64 16.82
N LYS A 8 -9.11 -32.28 17.61
CA LYS A 8 -10.23 -31.44 17.15
C LYS A 8 -9.74 -30.02 16.86
N VAL A 9 -9.70 -29.64 15.59
CA VAL A 9 -9.41 -28.27 15.14
C VAL A 9 -10.51 -27.33 15.67
N GLN A 10 -10.13 -26.32 16.43
CA GLN A 10 -11.03 -25.28 16.91
C GLN A 10 -11.10 -24.10 15.93
N PRO A 11 -12.23 -23.38 15.86
CA PRO A 11 -12.40 -22.23 14.94
C PRO A 11 -11.38 -21.10 15.09
N ARG A 12 -10.58 -21.05 16.17
CA ARG A 12 -9.57 -20.02 16.45
C ARG A 12 -8.12 -20.46 16.20
N ASP A 13 -7.90 -21.71 15.78
CA ASP A 13 -6.55 -22.26 15.60
C ASP A 13 -5.75 -21.57 14.47
N TRP A 14 -6.41 -20.78 13.61
CA TRP A 14 -5.76 -19.98 12.56
C TRP A 14 -5.14 -18.66 13.07
N VAL A 15 -5.63 -18.11 14.18
CA VAL A 15 -5.17 -16.80 14.70
C VAL A 15 -3.65 -16.79 15.01
N PRO A 16 -3.08 -17.81 15.69
CA PRO A 16 -1.64 -17.88 15.89
C PRO A 16 -0.85 -17.99 14.58
N LEU A 17 -1.40 -18.64 13.55
CA LEU A 17 -0.74 -18.83 12.25
C LEU A 17 -0.57 -17.51 11.48
N VAL A 18 -1.54 -16.59 11.59
CA VAL A 18 -1.49 -15.31 10.86
C VAL A 18 -0.81 -14.18 11.65
N ARG A 19 -0.67 -14.32 12.97
CA ARG A 19 -0.10 -13.31 13.87
C ARG A 19 1.29 -12.76 13.45
N PRO A 20 2.22 -13.55 12.88
CA PRO A 20 3.49 -13.00 12.40
C PRO A 20 3.33 -12.00 11.24
N PHE A 21 2.24 -12.10 10.47
CA PHE A 21 1.98 -11.27 9.30
C PHE A 21 1.18 -10.00 9.60
N THR A 22 0.72 -9.81 10.85
CA THR A 22 -0.06 -8.63 11.26
C THR A 22 0.80 -7.45 11.72
N GLN A 23 2.13 -7.62 11.82
CA GLN A 23 3.04 -6.58 12.30
C GLN A 23 3.45 -5.64 11.15
N PRO A 24 3.18 -4.33 11.24
CA PRO A 24 3.65 -3.36 10.25
C PRO A 24 5.18 -3.23 10.29
N SER A 25 5.79 -3.14 9.11
CA SER A 25 7.24 -2.98 8.94
C SER A 25 7.56 -1.61 8.35
N VAL A 26 8.21 -0.76 9.14
CA VAL A 26 8.54 0.63 8.76
C VAL A 26 9.33 0.69 7.45
N VAL A 27 10.31 -0.22 7.25
CA VAL A 27 11.10 -0.28 6.01
C VAL A 27 10.22 -0.56 4.80
N ARG A 28 9.24 -1.48 4.94
CA ARG A 28 8.30 -1.81 3.87
C ARG A 28 7.36 -0.64 3.58
N SER A 29 6.84 0.01 4.61
CA SER A 29 5.93 1.16 4.50
C SER A 29 6.61 2.34 3.81
N VAL A 30 7.85 2.69 4.21
CA VAL A 30 8.64 3.75 3.56
C VAL A 30 8.92 3.42 2.09
N ARG A 31 9.30 2.17 1.78
CA ARG A 31 9.52 1.75 0.39
C ARG A 31 8.23 1.86 -0.45
N GLN A 32 7.07 1.53 0.13
CA GLN A 32 5.78 1.68 -0.56
C GLN A 32 5.44 3.14 -0.85
N ILE A 33 5.71 4.05 0.09
CA ILE A 33 5.57 5.49 -0.12
C ILE A 33 6.47 5.95 -1.26
N LEU A 34 7.77 5.68 -1.18
CA LEU A 34 8.73 6.13 -2.20
C LEU A 34 8.40 5.58 -3.60
N THR A 35 8.06 4.31 -3.70
CA THR A 35 7.69 3.68 -4.98
C THR A 35 6.32 4.09 -5.52
N SER A 36 5.53 4.88 -4.78
CA SER A 36 4.22 5.38 -5.22
C SER A 36 4.26 6.89 -5.47
N TYR A 37 4.75 7.66 -4.50
CA TYR A 37 4.84 9.11 -4.59
C TYR A 37 5.90 9.59 -5.59
N LEU A 38 7.09 8.98 -5.66
CA LEU A 38 8.12 9.44 -6.60
C LEU A 38 7.68 9.27 -8.07
N PRO A 39 7.17 8.10 -8.51
CA PRO A 39 6.67 7.96 -9.88
C PRO A 39 5.48 8.88 -10.16
N PHE A 40 4.55 9.03 -9.20
CA PHE A 40 3.40 9.93 -9.35
C PHE A 40 3.84 11.37 -9.60
N LEU A 41 4.70 11.93 -8.72
CA LEU A 41 5.18 13.30 -8.84
C LEU A 41 5.98 13.51 -10.14
N THR A 42 6.76 12.50 -10.54
CA THR A 42 7.51 12.53 -11.81
C THR A 42 6.55 12.58 -13.00
N LEU A 43 5.56 11.69 -13.05
CA LEU A 43 4.58 11.64 -14.13
C LEU A 43 3.73 12.91 -14.18
N TRP A 44 3.28 13.41 -13.03
CA TRP A 44 2.54 14.66 -12.93
C TRP A 44 3.34 15.85 -13.46
N TYR A 45 4.61 15.97 -13.06
CA TYR A 45 5.49 17.02 -13.56
C TYR A 45 5.69 16.89 -15.09
N LEU A 46 5.92 15.68 -15.60
CA LEU A 46 6.06 15.44 -17.03
C LEU A 46 4.78 15.74 -17.80
N ALA A 47 3.61 15.40 -17.27
CA ALA A 47 2.32 15.72 -17.85
C ALA A 47 2.12 17.24 -17.93
N TYR A 48 2.45 17.96 -16.86
CA TYR A 48 2.42 19.43 -16.86
C TYR A 48 3.32 20.04 -17.94
N ARG A 49 4.55 19.54 -18.10
CA ARG A 49 5.46 20.00 -19.17
C ARG A 49 4.97 19.58 -20.57
N ALA A 50 4.26 18.46 -20.68
CA ALA A 50 3.74 17.95 -21.95
C ALA A 50 2.56 18.77 -22.49
N LEU A 51 1.88 19.58 -21.67
CA LEU A 51 0.82 20.49 -22.11
C LEU A 51 1.29 21.46 -23.20
N GLU A 52 2.53 21.93 -23.10
CA GLU A 52 3.16 22.83 -24.08
C GLU A 52 3.50 22.12 -25.40
N LEU A 53 3.53 20.78 -25.41
CA LEU A 53 3.97 19.97 -26.54
C LEU A 53 2.78 19.32 -27.28
N HIS A 54 1.98 18.53 -26.57
CA HIS A 54 0.87 17.77 -27.15
C HIS A 54 -0.13 17.30 -26.09
N TRP A 55 -1.39 17.65 -26.26
CA TRP A 55 -2.46 17.28 -25.32
C TRP A 55 -2.64 15.75 -25.18
N GLY A 56 -2.50 14.99 -26.27
CA GLY A 56 -2.63 13.53 -26.22
C GLY A 56 -1.50 12.84 -25.43
N LEU A 57 -0.30 13.42 -25.42
CA LEU A 57 0.80 12.93 -24.58
C LEU A 57 0.52 13.20 -23.11
N THR A 58 -0.04 14.39 -22.82
CA THR A 58 -0.49 14.76 -21.47
C THR A 58 -1.51 13.74 -20.95
N LEU A 59 -2.54 13.40 -21.74
CA LEU A 59 -3.54 12.41 -21.33
C LEU A 59 -2.96 11.02 -21.06
N LEU A 60 -1.99 10.57 -21.87
CA LEU A 60 -1.32 9.29 -21.65
C LEU A 60 -0.54 9.29 -20.32
N LEU A 61 0.19 10.37 -20.04
CA LEU A 61 0.94 10.54 -18.80
C LEU A 61 0.00 10.64 -17.58
N ASP A 62 -1.11 11.35 -17.72
CA ASP A 62 -2.13 11.47 -16.66
C ASP A 62 -2.81 10.13 -16.37
N LEU A 63 -3.08 9.31 -17.39
CA LEU A 63 -3.62 7.97 -17.20
C LEU A 63 -2.63 7.09 -16.40
N ALA A 64 -1.34 7.19 -16.71
CA ALA A 64 -0.30 6.51 -15.94
C ALA A 64 -0.19 7.08 -14.52
N ALA A 65 -0.29 8.40 -14.33
CA ALA A 65 -0.28 9.04 -13.02
C ALA A 65 -1.48 8.61 -12.16
N ALA A 66 -2.68 8.48 -12.77
CA ALA A 66 -3.90 8.05 -12.09
C ALA A 66 -3.75 6.66 -11.45
N PHE A 67 -3.03 5.74 -12.10
CA PHE A 67 -2.71 4.43 -11.51
C PHE A 67 -1.93 4.58 -10.19
N PHE A 68 -0.91 5.44 -10.15
CA PHE A 68 -0.16 5.69 -8.92
C PHE A 68 -0.97 6.46 -7.89
N LEU A 69 -1.87 7.35 -8.32
CA LEU A 69 -2.76 8.09 -7.43
C LEU A 69 -3.70 7.14 -6.66
N VAL A 70 -4.31 6.16 -7.34
CA VAL A 70 -5.12 5.12 -6.69
C VAL A 70 -4.28 4.33 -5.68
N ARG A 71 -3.02 4.01 -6.03
CA ARG A 71 -2.11 3.32 -5.11
C ARG A 71 -1.81 4.18 -3.88
N ILE A 72 -1.58 5.48 -4.04
CA ILE A 72 -1.38 6.41 -2.93
C ILE A 72 -2.62 6.41 -2.03
N PHE A 73 -3.83 6.52 -2.60
CA PHE A 73 -5.08 6.46 -1.84
C PHE A 73 -5.20 5.18 -1.00
N ILE A 74 -4.84 4.01 -1.55
CA ILE A 74 -4.85 2.75 -0.79
C ILE A 74 -3.89 2.82 0.42
N LEU A 75 -2.68 3.38 0.24
CA LEU A 75 -1.73 3.52 1.35
C LEU A 75 -2.25 4.48 2.43
N GLN A 76 -2.89 5.58 2.03
CA GLN A 76 -3.50 6.54 2.95
C GLN A 76 -4.70 5.94 3.68
N HIS A 77 -5.54 5.17 2.98
CA HIS A 77 -6.65 4.43 3.58
C HIS A 77 -6.17 3.46 4.66
N ASP A 78 -5.14 2.66 4.36
CA ASP A 78 -4.54 1.72 5.31
C ASP A 78 -3.89 2.43 6.51
N ALA A 79 -3.31 3.61 6.27
CA ALA A 79 -2.77 4.48 7.31
C ALA A 79 -3.87 5.08 8.18
N GLY A 80 -5.00 5.53 7.60
CA GLY A 80 -6.17 6.01 8.35
C GLY A 80 -6.76 4.94 9.28
N HIS A 81 -6.60 3.66 8.96
CA HIS A 81 -6.94 2.54 9.86
C HIS A 81 -5.86 2.21 10.90
N GLY A 82 -4.75 2.93 10.91
CA GLY A 82 -3.62 2.73 11.82
C GLY A 82 -2.77 1.48 11.52
N SER A 83 -2.97 0.84 10.37
CA SER A 83 -2.34 -0.44 10.04
C SER A 83 -1.04 -0.32 9.24
N PHE A 84 -0.77 0.86 8.69
CA PHE A 84 0.34 1.07 7.75
C PHE A 84 1.70 1.23 8.43
N PHE A 85 1.77 1.96 9.54
CA PHE A 85 2.95 2.13 10.37
C PHE A 85 2.73 1.58 11.80
N LYS A 86 3.84 1.23 12.46
CA LYS A 86 3.83 0.89 13.89
C LYS A 86 3.53 2.11 14.78
N ASN A 87 3.86 3.32 14.33
CA ASN A 87 3.66 4.56 15.07
C ASN A 87 2.32 5.21 14.67
N PRO A 88 1.35 5.38 15.58
CA PRO A 88 0.07 6.02 15.29
C PRO A 88 0.22 7.43 14.70
N ARG A 89 1.16 8.25 15.20
CA ARG A 89 1.37 9.60 14.64
C ARG A 89 1.82 9.59 13.19
N ALA A 90 2.60 8.58 12.79
CA ALA A 90 3.05 8.45 11.41
C ALA A 90 1.89 8.03 10.48
N ASN A 91 0.94 7.27 11.01
CA ASN A 91 -0.30 6.95 10.31
C ASN A 91 -1.17 8.21 10.14
N ASP A 92 -1.36 9.00 11.20
CA ASP A 92 -2.17 10.23 11.16
C ASP A 92 -1.62 11.29 10.20
N VAL A 93 -0.29 11.36 10.00
CA VAL A 93 0.35 12.29 9.06
C VAL A 93 0.22 11.83 7.61
N LEU A 94 0.20 10.52 7.37
CA LEU A 94 0.11 9.96 6.01
C LEU A 94 -1.34 9.84 5.53
N GLY A 95 -2.23 9.42 6.43
CA GLY A 95 -3.65 9.16 6.18
C GLY A 95 -4.46 10.39 5.83
#